data_AF-A0A3D2JBX5-F1
#
_entry.id   AF-A0A3D2JBX5-F1
#
_cell.length_a   1.000
_cell.length_b   1.000
_cell.length_c   1.000
_cell.angle_alpha   90.00
_cell.angle_beta   90.00
_cell.angle_gamma   90.00
#
_symmetry.space_group_name_H-M   'P 1'
#
loop_
_entity.id
_entity.type
_entity.pdbx_description
1 polymer ?
#
loop_
_entity_poly.entity_id
_entity_poly.type
_entity_poly.pdbx_seq_one_letter_code
_entity_poly.pdbx_strand_id
1 'polypeptide(L)'
;MAHSRCIRSRCLLMLAAFLVVVGVMMPLLSGTSFAKSTTPLRPATSSAKSWNIVSSPNQTSNNDNLSDVVAVSASDVWAVGTYFGNGGNPHTLIEQWNGTSWSIVASPNQGVRANLLYGVASVSANNIWAVGEYTDSNTIRHTLIEHWNGTKWSIVASPNQGTNNNQLSGVVAVSVNNIWAVGNYLNGSGIPQTLVEHWNGTSWSIVASPNQGT
;
A
#
# COMPACT_ATOMS: atom_id res chain seq x y z
N MET A 1 10.86 -20.39 56.39
CA MET A 1 11.01 -19.22 55.48
C MET A 1 9.64 -18.94 54.88
N ALA A 2 8.89 -18.03 55.51
CA ALA A 2 8.55 -16.69 55.00
C ALA A 2 7.47 -16.75 53.89
N HIS A 3 6.18 -16.72 54.24
CA HIS A 3 5.31 -15.54 54.39
C HIS A 3 5.23 -14.61 53.17
N SER A 4 4.04 -14.53 52.55
CA SER A 4 3.52 -13.31 51.92
C SER A 4 1.99 -13.28 52.04
N ARG A 5 1.49 -12.31 52.80
CA ARG A 5 0.08 -12.04 53.09
C ARG A 5 -0.50 -11.03 52.09
N CYS A 6 -1.80 -11.18 51.87
CA CYS A 6 -2.79 -10.25 51.32
C CYS A 6 -2.82 -8.89 52.06
N ILE A 7 -3.24 -7.80 51.38
CA ILE A 7 -4.21 -6.79 51.86
C ILE A 7 -4.56 -5.76 50.76
N ARG A 8 -5.86 -5.44 50.68
CA ARG A 8 -6.56 -4.41 49.89
C ARG A 8 -6.38 -3.00 50.48
N SER A 9 -6.50 -1.92 49.69
CA SER A 9 -7.11 -0.67 50.20
C SER A 9 -7.59 0.30 49.10
N ARG A 10 -8.69 1.01 49.38
CA ARG A 10 -9.44 2.01 48.57
C ARG A 10 -9.08 3.45 49.03
N CYS A 11 -9.24 4.47 48.18
CA CYS A 11 -9.56 5.88 48.55
C CYS A 11 -9.83 6.70 47.26
N LEU A 12 -11.00 7.28 46.95
CA LEU A 12 -11.85 8.37 47.52
C LEU A 12 -11.62 9.74 46.82
N LEU A 13 -12.74 10.37 46.43
CA LEU A 13 -12.95 11.63 45.69
C LEU A 13 -12.27 12.89 46.28
N MET A 14 -12.08 13.92 45.45
CA MET A 14 -12.42 15.31 45.82
C MET A 14 -12.84 16.17 44.62
N LEU A 15 -13.97 16.85 44.79
CA LEU A 15 -14.55 17.94 43.97
C LEU A 15 -14.36 19.24 44.76
N ALA A 16 -14.05 20.37 44.10
CA ALA A 16 -14.22 21.68 44.73
C ALA A 16 -14.55 22.76 43.68
N ALA A 17 -15.70 23.39 43.86
CA ALA A 17 -16.20 24.55 43.14
C ALA A 17 -15.78 25.84 43.88
N PHE A 18 -15.60 26.93 43.14
CA PHE A 18 -15.47 28.28 43.72
C PHE A 18 -16.46 29.23 43.05
N LEU A 19 -17.25 29.90 43.90
CA LEU A 19 -18.21 30.94 43.55
C LEU A 19 -18.11 32.00 44.66
N VAL A 20 -17.68 33.22 44.34
CA VAL A 20 -17.99 34.42 45.14
C VAL A 20 -18.12 35.61 44.19
N VAL A 21 -19.27 36.28 44.29
CA VAL A 21 -19.68 37.54 43.65
C VAL A 21 -19.78 38.60 44.73
N VAL A 22 -19.16 39.77 44.56
CA VAL A 22 -19.55 41.13 45.06
C VAL A 22 -18.70 42.11 44.24
N GLY A 23 -19.09 43.27 43.70
CA GLY A 23 -20.28 44.12 43.81
C GLY A 23 -19.83 45.59 43.69
N VAL A 24 -20.25 46.25 42.61
CA VAL A 24 -20.53 47.70 42.41
C VAL A 24 -19.42 48.77 42.58
N MET A 25 -19.17 49.53 41.51
CA MET A 25 -19.15 51.02 41.48
C MET A 25 -18.89 51.51 40.04
N MET A 26 -19.86 52.19 39.43
CA MET A 26 -19.75 52.84 38.12
C MET A 26 -19.27 54.30 38.30
N PRO A 27 -18.24 54.74 37.56
CA PRO A 27 -18.06 56.14 37.23
C PRO A 27 -18.41 56.41 35.75
N LEU A 28 -19.18 57.47 35.52
CA LEU A 28 -19.35 58.09 34.20
C LEU A 28 -18.01 58.72 33.78
N LEU A 29 -17.41 58.25 32.69
CA LEU A 29 -16.40 59.02 31.94
C LEU A 29 -16.79 59.11 30.46
N SER A 30 -16.74 60.35 29.99
CA SER A 30 -17.08 60.83 28.66
C SER A 30 -16.23 60.19 27.56
N GLY A 31 -16.82 60.12 26.36
CA GLY A 31 -16.33 59.38 25.21
C GLY A 31 -14.90 59.69 24.78
N THR A 32 -14.15 58.62 24.56
CA THR A 32 -12.99 58.59 23.68
C THR A 32 -13.28 57.56 22.58
N SER A 33 -13.34 58.03 21.35
CA SER A 33 -13.41 57.19 20.14
C SER A 33 -12.27 56.19 20.15
N PHE A 34 -12.59 54.90 20.24
CA PHE A 34 -11.64 53.85 19.87
C PHE A 34 -11.63 53.79 18.34
N ALA A 35 -10.54 54.27 17.74
CA ALA A 35 -10.26 53.96 16.34
C ALA A 35 -10.29 52.44 16.19
N LYS A 36 -11.17 51.95 15.30
CA LYS A 36 -11.21 50.55 14.91
C LYS A 36 -9.83 50.20 14.35
N SER A 37 -9.02 49.48 15.12
CA SER A 37 -7.79 48.90 14.61
C SER A 37 -8.19 47.88 13.55
N THR A 38 -8.29 48.32 12.30
CA THR A 38 -8.29 47.44 11.15
C THR A 38 -6.84 47.08 10.90
N THR A 39 -6.26 46.31 11.82
CA THR A 39 -5.15 45.45 11.43
C THR A 39 -5.77 44.52 10.39
N PRO A 40 -5.37 44.56 9.10
CA PRO A 40 -5.84 43.55 8.18
C PRO A 40 -5.41 42.22 8.81
N LEU A 41 -6.38 41.33 9.05
CA LEU A 41 -6.06 39.94 9.33
C LEU A 41 -5.20 39.52 8.15
N ARG A 42 -3.89 39.36 8.36
CA ARG A 42 -3.05 38.64 7.41
C ARG A 42 -3.82 37.35 7.14
N PRO A 43 -4.16 37.03 5.88
CA PRO A 43 -4.61 35.69 5.59
C PRO A 43 -3.56 34.78 6.23
N ALA A 44 -3.99 33.90 7.13
CA ALA A 44 -3.15 32.78 7.49
C ALA A 44 -2.82 32.14 6.15
N THR A 45 -1.60 32.34 5.66
CA THR A 45 -1.11 31.65 4.49
C THR A 45 -1.06 30.20 4.94
N SER A 46 -2.15 29.48 4.71
CA SER A 46 -2.09 28.03 4.69
C SER A 46 -0.99 27.74 3.69
N SER A 47 0.15 27.26 4.18
CA SER A 47 1.10 26.57 3.32
C SER A 47 0.31 25.39 2.79
N ALA A 48 -0.33 25.59 1.64
CA ALA A 48 -1.10 24.56 0.99
C ALA A 48 -0.09 23.45 0.73
N LYS A 49 -0.27 22.31 1.41
CA LYS A 49 0.51 21.11 1.11
C LYS A 49 0.19 20.75 -0.34
N SER A 50 1.06 21.16 -1.24
CA SER A 50 0.94 20.85 -2.66
C SER A 50 1.60 19.51 -2.93
N TRP A 51 1.13 18.83 -3.97
CA TRP A 51 1.85 17.70 -4.53
C TRP A 51 3.25 18.14 -4.93
N ASN A 52 4.25 17.38 -4.52
CA ASN A 52 5.62 17.54 -4.98
C ASN A 52 5.96 16.34 -5.87
N ILE A 53 6.49 16.62 -7.06
CA ILE A 53 6.97 15.58 -7.96
C ILE A 53 8.32 15.12 -7.42
N VAL A 54 8.42 13.82 -7.12
CA VAL A 54 9.67 13.17 -6.75
C VAL A 54 10.11 12.32 -7.92
N SER A 55 11.31 12.56 -8.43
CA SER A 55 11.85 11.80 -9.56
C SER A 55 12.10 10.35 -9.16
N SER A 56 11.71 9.43 -10.04
CA SER A 56 12.15 8.04 -10.04
C SER A 56 13.15 7.78 -11.18
N PRO A 57 14.05 6.79 -11.03
CA PRO A 57 14.89 6.32 -12.12
C PRO A 57 14.06 5.66 -13.23
N ASN A 58 14.49 5.80 -14.49
CA ASN A 58 13.98 4.97 -15.58
C ASN A 58 14.98 3.85 -15.88
N GLN A 59 14.50 2.65 -16.16
CA GLN A 59 15.36 1.50 -16.48
C GLN A 59 16.01 1.66 -17.87
N THR A 60 15.28 2.27 -18.80
CA THR A 60 15.73 2.57 -20.17
C THR A 60 15.25 3.96 -20.60
N SER A 61 15.49 4.34 -21.86
CA SER A 61 14.91 5.55 -22.45
C SER A 61 13.48 5.35 -22.98
N ASN A 62 12.91 4.15 -22.85
CA ASN A 62 11.54 3.85 -23.25
C ASN A 62 10.57 4.14 -22.10
N ASN A 63 9.31 3.74 -22.29
CA ASN A 63 8.26 3.93 -21.31
C ASN A 63 8.45 3.03 -20.09
N ASP A 64 8.28 3.63 -18.93
CA ASP A 64 8.16 2.96 -17.63
C ASP A 64 6.77 3.31 -17.07
N ASN A 65 6.11 2.35 -16.43
CA ASN A 65 4.78 2.51 -15.85
C ASN A 65 4.75 1.83 -14.48
N LEU A 66 4.32 2.56 -13.44
CA LEU A 66 4.12 2.04 -12.09
C LEU A 66 2.62 1.82 -11.85
N SER A 67 2.25 0.61 -11.47
CA SER A 67 0.87 0.14 -11.34
C SER A 67 0.35 0.24 -9.91
N ASP A 68 1.20 -0.02 -8.92
CA ASP A 68 0.81 -0.07 -7.51
C ASP A 68 1.98 0.26 -6.58
N VAL A 69 1.68 0.62 -5.33
CA VAL A 69 2.64 1.04 -4.31
C VAL A 69 2.26 0.56 -2.92
N VAL A 70 3.24 0.10 -2.14
CA VAL A 70 3.07 -0.24 -0.72
C VAL A 70 4.14 0.44 0.14
N ALA A 71 3.71 1.06 1.23
CA ALA A 71 4.61 1.63 2.22
C ALA A 71 4.78 0.66 3.40
N VAL A 72 6.01 0.15 3.61
CA VAL A 72 6.38 -0.61 4.81
C VAL A 72 6.74 0.35 5.95
N SER A 73 7.46 1.43 5.62
CA SER A 73 7.78 2.54 6.52
C SER A 73 8.02 3.83 5.72
N ALA A 74 8.29 4.94 6.41
CA ALA A 74 8.63 6.20 5.74
C ALA A 74 9.91 6.13 4.88
N SER A 75 10.79 5.18 5.15
CA SER A 75 12.05 4.95 4.43
C SER A 75 12.12 3.60 3.73
N ASP A 76 10.98 2.94 3.56
CA ASP A 76 10.88 1.66 2.88
C ASP A 76 9.51 1.59 2.18
N VAL A 77 9.46 2.05 0.94
CA VAL A 77 8.26 2.02 0.08
C VAL A 77 8.62 1.29 -1.20
N TRP A 78 7.72 0.46 -1.69
CA TRP A 78 7.92 -0.35 -2.88
C TRP A 78 6.86 0.00 -3.91
N ALA A 79 7.29 0.24 -5.15
CA ALA A 79 6.41 0.41 -6.30
C ALA A 79 6.69 -0.70 -7.31
N VAL A 80 5.63 -1.21 -7.94
CA VAL A 80 5.74 -2.26 -8.95
C VAL A 80 5.07 -1.83 -10.24
N GLY A 81 5.50 -2.40 -11.35
CA GLY A 81 4.91 -2.13 -12.64
C GLY A 81 5.66 -2.78 -13.78
N THR A 82 5.87 -2.01 -14.83
CA THR A 82 6.41 -2.50 -16.10
C THR A 82 7.34 -1.47 -16.72
N TYR A 83 8.44 -1.93 -17.29
CA TYR A 83 9.29 -1.13 -18.17
C TYR A 83 9.42 -1.79 -19.54
N PHE A 84 9.70 -1.00 -20.57
CA PHE A 84 9.85 -1.50 -21.93
C PHE A 84 11.34 -1.54 -22.32
N GLY A 85 11.90 -2.73 -22.52
CA GLY A 85 13.28 -2.88 -22.97
C GLY A 85 13.47 -2.44 -24.43
N ASN A 86 14.71 -2.37 -24.92
CA ASN A 86 15.02 -2.00 -26.31
C ASN A 86 14.38 -2.92 -27.37
N GLY A 87 14.01 -4.15 -26.99
CA GLY A 87 13.27 -5.07 -27.85
C GLY A 87 11.76 -4.83 -27.90
N GLY A 88 11.24 -3.82 -27.20
CA GLY A 88 9.81 -3.48 -27.12
C GLY A 88 8.96 -4.41 -26.24
N ASN A 89 9.52 -5.51 -25.74
CA ASN A 89 8.81 -6.41 -24.83
C ASN A 89 8.76 -5.81 -23.41
N PRO A 90 7.58 -5.83 -22.75
CA PRO A 90 7.45 -5.38 -21.38
C PRO A 90 8.10 -6.36 -20.40
N HIS A 91 8.80 -5.80 -19.42
CA HIS A 91 9.47 -6.51 -18.34
C HIS A 91 8.96 -5.99 -16.99
N THR A 92 9.10 -6.80 -15.96
CA THR A 92 8.79 -6.40 -14.58
C THR A 92 9.64 -5.20 -14.14
N LEU A 93 9.00 -4.20 -13.53
CA LEU A 93 9.68 -3.08 -12.87
C LEU A 93 9.36 -3.12 -11.39
N ILE A 94 10.39 -3.05 -10.54
CA ILE A 94 10.23 -2.86 -9.10
C ILE A 94 11.19 -1.74 -8.66
N GLU A 95 10.67 -0.78 -7.92
CA GLU A 95 11.44 0.30 -7.33
C GLU A 95 11.26 0.36 -5.83
N GLN A 96 12.32 0.74 -5.12
CA GLN A 96 12.32 0.93 -3.68
C GLN A 96 12.72 2.37 -3.32
N TRP A 97 11.95 2.98 -2.43
CA TRP A 97 12.24 4.24 -1.78
C TRP A 97 13.00 4.00 -0.48
N ASN A 98 14.16 4.63 -0.32
CA ASN A 98 15.00 4.50 0.87
C ASN A 98 14.79 5.61 1.92
N GLY A 99 13.75 6.45 1.77
CA GLY A 99 13.54 7.65 2.60
C GLY A 99 13.97 8.95 1.93
N THR A 100 14.81 8.87 0.90
CA THR A 100 15.37 10.05 0.20
C THR A 100 15.32 9.97 -1.33
N SER A 101 15.39 8.77 -1.90
CA SER A 101 15.41 8.55 -3.34
C SER A 101 14.82 7.19 -3.69
N TRP A 102 14.22 7.08 -4.87
CA TRP A 102 13.84 5.82 -5.49
C TRP A 102 15.07 5.17 -6.16
N SER A 103 15.12 3.84 -6.12
CA SER A 103 16.10 3.03 -6.84
C SER A 103 15.44 1.79 -7.41
N ILE A 104 15.84 1.39 -8.63
CA ILE A 104 15.36 0.17 -9.26
C ILE A 104 15.95 -1.04 -8.53
N VAL A 105 15.11 -2.01 -8.21
CA VAL A 105 15.48 -3.29 -7.63
C VAL A 105 15.27 -4.37 -8.68
N ALA A 106 16.26 -5.24 -8.85
CA ALA A 106 16.19 -6.32 -9.83
C ALA A 106 15.00 -7.26 -9.54
N SER A 107 14.18 -7.50 -10.57
CA SER A 107 13.07 -8.45 -10.56
C SER A 107 13.24 -9.48 -11.67
N PRO A 108 12.89 -10.76 -11.41
CA PRO A 108 12.94 -11.82 -12.41
C PRO A 108 11.87 -11.66 -13.49
N ASN A 109 12.13 -12.21 -14.68
CA ASN A 109 11.16 -12.29 -15.77
C ASN A 109 10.99 -13.75 -16.18
N GLN A 110 9.76 -14.24 -16.25
CA GLN A 110 9.43 -15.64 -16.57
C GLN A 110 9.04 -15.81 -18.05
N GLY A 111 8.20 -14.91 -18.53
CA GLY A 111 7.68 -14.89 -19.90
C GLY A 111 8.71 -14.38 -20.89
N VAL A 112 8.72 -14.98 -22.07
CA VAL A 112 9.60 -14.57 -23.18
C VAL A 112 9.02 -13.41 -24.00
N ARG A 113 7.70 -13.17 -23.89
CA ARG A 113 7.01 -12.10 -24.64
C ARG A 113 6.69 -10.88 -23.78
N ALA A 114 6.23 -11.09 -22.55
CA ALA A 114 5.78 -10.02 -21.67
C ALA A 114 5.80 -10.46 -20.22
N ASN A 115 6.12 -9.53 -19.32
CA ASN A 115 6.03 -9.70 -17.87
C ASN A 115 5.54 -8.39 -17.26
N LEU A 116 4.47 -8.45 -16.48
CA LEU A 116 3.82 -7.27 -15.90
C LEU A 116 3.50 -7.54 -14.44
N LEU A 117 3.69 -6.53 -13.59
CA LEU A 117 3.25 -6.52 -12.19
C LEU A 117 2.17 -5.46 -12.03
N TYR A 118 1.08 -5.85 -11.36
CA TYR A 118 -0.13 -5.04 -11.23
C TYR A 118 -0.44 -4.67 -9.78
N GLY A 119 -0.05 -5.52 -8.81
CA GLY A 119 -0.32 -5.26 -7.39
C GLY A 119 0.87 -5.62 -6.51
N VAL A 120 1.00 -4.94 -5.37
CA VAL A 120 2.03 -5.20 -4.37
C VAL A 120 1.48 -5.09 -2.94
N ALA A 121 1.87 -6.01 -2.07
CA ALA A 121 1.52 -5.97 -0.65
C ALA A 121 2.70 -6.42 0.21
N SER A 122 2.81 -5.86 1.42
CA SER A 122 3.85 -6.21 2.38
C SER A 122 3.27 -6.82 3.65
N VAL A 123 3.95 -7.84 4.16
CA VAL A 123 3.80 -8.32 5.55
C VAL A 123 4.83 -7.63 6.45
N SER A 124 6.05 -7.44 5.93
CA SER A 124 7.20 -6.83 6.60
C SER A 124 8.24 -6.41 5.56
N ALA A 125 9.30 -5.71 5.99
CA ALA A 125 10.40 -5.24 5.11
C ALA A 125 11.13 -6.36 4.35
N ASN A 126 11.03 -7.61 4.83
CA ASN A 126 11.64 -8.79 4.24
C ASN A 126 10.61 -9.82 3.73
N ASN A 127 9.34 -9.41 3.60
CA ASN A 127 8.28 -10.28 3.14
C ASN A 127 7.26 -9.43 2.39
N ILE A 128 7.50 -9.27 1.09
CA ILE A 128 6.69 -8.44 0.19
C ILE A 128 6.33 -9.30 -1.02
N TRP A 129 5.10 -9.16 -1.49
CA TRP A 129 4.54 -9.95 -2.57
C TRP A 129 4.07 -9.03 -3.68
N ALA A 130 4.47 -9.34 -4.91
CA ALA A 130 3.98 -8.69 -6.11
C ALA A 130 3.24 -9.70 -6.96
N VAL A 131 2.16 -9.27 -7.61
CA VAL A 131 1.34 -10.14 -8.47
C VAL A 131 1.09 -9.49 -9.82
N GLY A 132 0.90 -10.31 -10.84
CA GLY A 132 0.67 -9.86 -12.20
C GLY A 132 0.46 -11.00 -13.18
N GLU A 133 1.06 -10.87 -14.35
CA GLU A 133 1.04 -11.89 -15.39
C GLU A 133 2.36 -11.96 -16.16
N TYR A 134 2.62 -13.12 -16.77
CA TYR A 134 3.64 -13.27 -17.80
C TYR A 134 3.04 -13.94 -19.04
N THR A 135 3.60 -13.65 -20.21
CA THR A 135 3.17 -14.23 -21.49
C THR A 135 4.24 -15.18 -22.03
N ASP A 136 3.84 -16.41 -22.31
CA ASP A 136 4.70 -17.47 -22.83
C ASP A 136 5.00 -17.34 -24.34
N SER A 137 5.73 -18.29 -24.92
CA SER A 137 6.03 -18.29 -26.36
C SER A 137 4.78 -18.48 -27.23
N ASN A 138 3.74 -19.13 -26.71
CA ASN A 138 2.47 -19.42 -27.38
C ASN A 138 1.44 -18.30 -27.24
N THR A 139 1.82 -17.13 -26.70
CA THR A 139 0.95 -15.96 -26.50
C THR A 139 -0.15 -16.17 -25.46
N ILE A 140 0.01 -17.15 -24.57
CA ILE A 140 -0.89 -17.38 -23.44
C ILE A 140 -0.36 -16.63 -22.21
N ARG A 141 -1.29 -15.95 -21.52
CA ARG A 141 -0.98 -15.25 -20.27
C ARG A 141 -1.17 -16.18 -19.08
N HIS A 142 -0.20 -16.16 -18.20
CA HIS A 142 -0.18 -16.93 -16.97
C HIS A 142 -0.06 -16.00 -15.77
N THR A 143 -0.56 -16.44 -14.62
CA THR A 143 -0.33 -15.77 -13.34
C THR A 143 1.17 -15.62 -13.06
N LEU A 144 1.56 -14.45 -12.55
CA LEU A 144 2.90 -14.18 -12.06
C LEU A 144 2.80 -13.76 -10.59
N ILE A 145 3.58 -14.40 -9.73
CA ILE A 145 3.76 -14.00 -8.34
C ILE A 145 5.25 -13.94 -8.03
N GLU A 146 5.70 -12.82 -7.48
CA GLU A 146 7.06 -12.63 -7.00
C GLU A 146 7.07 -12.37 -5.49
N HIS A 147 8.08 -12.90 -4.82
CA HIS A 147 8.29 -12.74 -3.39
C HIS A 147 9.65 -12.13 -3.09
N TRP A 148 9.66 -11.07 -2.29
CA TRP A 148 10.84 -10.48 -1.69
C TRP A 148 11.13 -11.16 -0.36
N ASN A 149 12.33 -11.72 -0.24
CA ASN A 149 12.78 -12.40 0.97
C ASN A 149 13.68 -11.54 1.89
N GLY A 150 13.77 -10.23 1.62
CA GLY A 150 14.71 -9.32 2.30
C GLY A 150 16.01 -9.08 1.54
N THR A 151 16.29 -9.85 0.49
CA THR A 151 17.55 -9.73 -0.28
C THR A 151 17.35 -9.75 -1.78
N LYS A 152 16.39 -10.53 -2.28
CA LYS A 152 16.08 -10.63 -3.71
C LYS A 152 14.61 -10.95 -3.92
N TRP A 153 14.10 -10.54 -5.07
CA TRP A 153 12.83 -11.02 -5.62
C TRP A 153 13.04 -12.38 -6.28
N SER A 154 12.07 -13.28 -6.10
CA SER A 154 12.04 -14.57 -6.76
C SER A 154 10.61 -14.93 -7.15
N ILE A 155 10.46 -15.58 -8.29
CA ILE A 155 9.16 -16.12 -8.72
C ILE A 155 8.75 -17.24 -7.79
N VAL A 156 7.49 -17.19 -7.33
CA VAL A 156 6.83 -18.25 -6.59
C VAL A 156 5.76 -18.86 -7.48
N ALA A 157 5.72 -20.19 -7.55
CA ALA A 157 4.75 -20.89 -8.38
C ALA A 157 3.31 -20.54 -7.94
N SER A 158 2.48 -20.16 -8.92
CA SER A 158 1.05 -19.94 -8.77
C SER A 158 0.27 -20.84 -9.74
N PRO A 159 -0.88 -21.38 -9.33
CA PRO A 159 -1.74 -22.16 -10.20
C PRO A 159 -2.39 -21.31 -11.29
N ASN A 160 -2.62 -21.90 -12.46
CA ASN A 160 -3.45 -21.31 -13.52
C ASN A 160 -4.72 -22.13 -13.65
N GLN A 161 -5.87 -21.48 -13.86
CA GLN A 161 -7.13 -22.17 -14.11
C GLN A 161 -7.28 -22.45 -15.61
N GLY A 162 -7.29 -23.74 -15.97
CA GLY A 162 -7.37 -24.17 -17.36
C GLY A 162 -6.11 -23.84 -18.18
N THR A 163 -6.28 -23.69 -19.50
CA THR A 163 -5.16 -23.48 -20.45
C THR A 163 -5.20 -22.13 -21.17
N ASN A 164 -6.18 -21.29 -20.86
CA ASN A 164 -6.32 -19.97 -21.46
C ASN A 164 -5.67 -18.89 -20.58
N ASN A 165 -5.85 -17.63 -20.96
CA ASN A 165 -5.26 -16.50 -20.24
C ASN A 165 -5.71 -16.43 -18.77
N ASN A 166 -4.74 -16.26 -17.88
CA ASN A 166 -4.89 -16.06 -16.46
C ASN A 166 -4.05 -14.83 -16.04
N GLN A 167 -4.56 -14.04 -15.10
CA GLN A 167 -3.85 -12.88 -14.57
C GLN A 167 -4.28 -12.59 -13.13
N LEU A 168 -3.37 -12.02 -12.34
CA LEU A 168 -3.65 -11.52 -10.99
C LEU A 168 -3.47 -10.01 -10.99
N SER A 169 -4.48 -9.26 -10.55
CA SER A 169 -4.51 -7.80 -10.61
C SER A 169 -4.34 -7.13 -9.25
N GLY A 170 -4.57 -7.85 -8.14
CA GLY A 170 -4.45 -7.29 -6.80
C GLY A 170 -4.02 -8.35 -5.79
N VAL A 171 -3.39 -7.90 -4.72
CA VAL A 171 -2.90 -8.74 -3.63
C VAL A 171 -3.08 -8.05 -2.29
N VAL A 172 -3.41 -8.82 -1.26
CA VAL A 172 -3.41 -8.38 0.14
C VAL A 172 -2.68 -9.40 0.99
N ALA A 173 -1.80 -8.90 1.86
CA ALA A 173 -1.01 -9.72 2.77
C ALA A 173 -1.50 -9.51 4.21
N VAL A 174 -2.19 -10.51 4.76
CA VAL A 174 -2.73 -10.44 6.14
C VAL A 174 -1.68 -10.92 7.14
N SER A 175 -0.95 -11.99 6.80
CA SER A 175 0.18 -12.53 7.55
C SER A 175 1.08 -13.34 6.64
N VAL A 176 2.22 -13.81 7.16
CA VAL A 176 3.20 -14.63 6.40
C VAL A 176 2.62 -15.91 5.77
N ASN A 177 1.48 -16.38 6.27
CA ASN A 177 0.78 -17.59 5.88
C ASN A 177 -0.68 -17.35 5.46
N ASN A 178 -1.05 -16.10 5.23
CA ASN A 178 -2.39 -15.72 4.83
C ASN A 178 -2.32 -14.52 3.88
N ILE A 179 -2.21 -14.82 2.58
CA ILE A 179 -2.09 -13.82 1.53
C ILE A 179 -3.09 -14.19 0.44
N TRP A 180 -3.79 -13.19 -0.06
CA TRP A 180 -4.84 -13.38 -1.06
C TRP A 180 -4.48 -12.58 -2.29
N ALA A 181 -4.50 -13.24 -3.45
CA ALA A 181 -4.38 -12.61 -4.75
C ALA A 181 -5.69 -12.79 -5.52
N VAL A 182 -6.04 -11.78 -6.31
CA VAL A 182 -7.28 -11.77 -7.08
C VAL A 182 -7.03 -11.30 -8.49
N GLY A 183 -7.83 -11.78 -9.43
CA GLY A 183 -7.78 -11.38 -10.83
C GLY A 183 -8.84 -12.12 -11.63
N ASN A 184 -8.47 -12.56 -12.83
CA ASN A 184 -9.39 -13.26 -13.71
C ASN A 184 -8.68 -14.26 -14.62
N TYR A 185 -9.46 -15.22 -15.10
CA TYR A 185 -9.04 -16.17 -16.13
C TYR A 185 -10.10 -16.27 -17.24
N LEU A 186 -9.74 -16.77 -18.41
CA LEU A 186 -10.70 -17.09 -19.47
C LEU A 186 -11.11 -18.56 -19.37
N ASN A 187 -12.41 -18.84 -19.30
CA ASN A 187 -12.89 -20.22 -19.34
C ASN A 187 -12.73 -20.84 -20.75
N GLY A 188 -13.15 -22.10 -20.94
CA GLY A 188 -13.05 -22.80 -22.23
C GLY A 188 -13.79 -22.14 -23.39
N SER A 189 -14.75 -21.25 -23.10
CA SER A 189 -15.50 -20.46 -24.10
C SER A 189 -14.91 -19.06 -24.30
N GLY A 190 -13.76 -18.74 -23.69
CA GLY A 190 -13.13 -17.43 -23.78
C GLY A 190 -13.82 -16.34 -22.96
N ILE A 191 -14.70 -16.71 -22.03
CA ILE A 191 -15.42 -15.76 -21.16
C ILE A 191 -14.58 -15.50 -19.90
N PRO A 192 -14.31 -14.24 -19.54
CA PRO A 192 -13.64 -13.89 -18.28
C PRO A 192 -14.41 -14.39 -17.06
N GLN A 193 -13.70 -14.97 -16.11
CA GLN A 193 -14.17 -15.45 -14.83
C GLN A 193 -13.24 -14.96 -13.72
N THR A 194 -13.76 -14.77 -12.51
CA THR A 194 -12.98 -14.39 -11.33
C THR A 194 -11.96 -15.46 -10.98
N LEU A 195 -10.77 -15.04 -10.62
CA LEU A 195 -9.71 -15.87 -10.06
C LEU A 195 -9.38 -15.37 -8.67
N VAL A 196 -9.36 -16.27 -7.69
CA VAL A 196 -8.92 -15.99 -6.32
C VAL A 196 -7.91 -17.05 -5.94
N GLU A 197 -6.75 -16.62 -5.47
CA GLU A 197 -5.70 -17.49 -4.97
C GLU A 197 -5.37 -17.17 -3.52
N HIS A 198 -5.10 -18.22 -2.74
CA HIS A 198 -4.72 -18.13 -1.34
C HIS A 198 -3.37 -18.79 -1.09
N TRP A 199 -2.49 -18.05 -0.44
CA TRP A 199 -1.24 -18.53 0.13
C TRP A 199 -1.45 -19.00 1.57
N ASN A 200 -1.13 -20.25 1.83
CA ASN A 200 -1.27 -20.88 3.15
C ASN A 200 0.05 -20.93 3.96
N GLY A 201 1.12 -20.29 3.49
CA GLY A 201 2.46 -20.38 4.08
C GLY A 201 3.41 -21.30 3.34
N THR A 202 2.91 -22.15 2.44
CA THR A 202 3.74 -23.10 1.67
C THR A 202 3.47 -23.10 0.17
N SER A 203 2.22 -22.87 -0.25
CA SER A 203 1.82 -22.92 -1.65
C SER A 203 0.61 -22.02 -1.91
N TRP A 204 0.53 -21.48 -3.12
CA TRP A 204 -0.68 -20.84 -3.62
C TRP A 204 -1.69 -21.91 -4.08
N SER A 205 -2.97 -21.67 -3.84
CA SER A 205 -4.06 -22.53 -4.28
C SER A 205 -5.26 -21.70 -4.72
N ILE A 206 -5.97 -22.16 -5.75
CA ILE A 206 -7.19 -21.50 -6.22
C ILE A 206 -8.30 -21.73 -5.22
N VAL A 207 -8.97 -20.66 -4.81
CA VAL A 207 -10.17 -20.69 -3.99
C VAL A 207 -11.37 -20.38 -4.88
N ALA A 208 -12.40 -21.23 -4.81
CA ALA A 208 -13.61 -21.02 -5.58
C ALA A 208 -14.26 -19.68 -5.20
N SER A 209 -14.61 -18.89 -6.21
CA SER A 209 -15.39 -17.67 -6.05
C SER A 209 -16.60 -17.70 -7.00
N PRO A 210 -17.73 -17.10 -6.61
CA PRO A 210 -18.90 -17.02 -7.49
C PRO A 210 -18.60 -16.16 -8.72
N ASN A 211 -18.99 -16.65 -9.89
CA ASN A 211 -19.05 -15.88 -11.13
C ASN A 211 -20.49 -15.48 -11.38
N GLN A 212 -20.77 -14.17 -11.46
CA GLN A 212 -22.11 -13.73 -11.84
C GLN A 212 -22.27 -13.85 -13.36
N GLY A 213 -23.33 -14.54 -13.81
CA GLY A 213 -23.65 -14.72 -15.23
C GLY A 213 -23.27 -16.09 -15.82
N THR A 214 -22.90 -17.06 -14.99
CA THR A 214 -22.78 -18.49 -15.33
C THR A 214 -23.82 -19.33 -14.61
#